data_AF-U9SKU0-F1
#
_entry.id   AF-U9SKU0-F1
#
_cell.length_a   1.000
_cell.length_b   1.000
_cell.length_c   1.000
_cell.angle_alpha   90.00
_cell.angle_beta   90.00
_cell.angle_gamma   90.00
#
_symmetry.space_group_name_H-M   'P 1'
#
loop_
_entity.id
_entity.type
_entity.pdbx_description
1 polymer ?
#
loop_
_entity_poly.entity_id
_entity_poly.type
_entity_poly.pdbx_seq_one_letter_code
_entity_poly.pdbx_strand_id
1 'polypeptide(L)'
;MASGAIHIISKLLNPIPQYVLGCLPAIAIIGISPKGKFAEKLTWVLRCFGCPFTGLLYSCNVGKDEVKLCIYWLSSKYFQTEEENGQGEGGLKQLYHRPVGVYAMSVSEDQDNYNDIKDIINRCTARTSVLERLSSLVSIYYIIVGVIAAISRTTGQFSCEDWPYISLLLSWTIPAVFKRAFSGTLVVKDPDVEFAPRKIKKSESEGGNEIVHKPQIIMKPVSGSHKIQKFFTVLLVAFISISYPWITVFLAFYTPPVGYYCRSKFLSIFCSIWSFNSFLAYISHLKKEDHVEGHSWIHIWFSFCGFILAIFLFILALFTNNIEWWGMFNDPNCSTTCGI
;
A
#
# COMPACT_ATOMS: atom_id res chain seq x y z
N MET A 1 -17.19 -37.30 9.28
CA MET A 1 -16.44 -36.09 9.71
C MET A 1 -15.98 -35.19 8.56
N ALA A 2 -15.72 -35.71 7.34
CA ALA A 2 -15.35 -34.89 6.16
C ALA A 2 -16.45 -33.92 5.68
N SER A 3 -17.74 -34.26 5.84
CA SER A 3 -18.88 -33.46 5.37
C SER A 3 -19.01 -32.09 6.07
N GLY A 4 -18.74 -31.99 7.37
CA GLY A 4 -18.85 -30.73 8.11
C GLY A 4 -17.76 -29.71 7.76
N ALA A 5 -16.52 -30.18 7.59
CA ALA A 5 -15.42 -29.32 7.16
C ALA A 5 -15.62 -28.79 5.73
N ILE A 6 -16.08 -29.65 4.80
CA ILE A 6 -16.41 -29.25 3.43
C ILE A 6 -17.56 -28.23 3.42
N HIS A 7 -18.59 -28.42 4.24
CA HIS A 7 -19.70 -27.48 4.35
C HIS A 7 -19.28 -26.13 4.96
N ILE A 8 -18.35 -26.12 5.93
CA ILE A 8 -17.80 -24.88 6.51
C ILE A 8 -16.90 -24.17 5.49
N ILE A 9 -16.04 -24.89 4.77
CA ILE A 9 -15.20 -24.35 3.71
C ILE A 9 -16.06 -23.76 2.58
N SER A 10 -17.11 -24.47 2.15
CA SER A 10 -18.10 -23.94 1.19
C SER A 10 -18.79 -22.67 1.70
N LYS A 11 -19.16 -22.59 2.99
CA LYS A 11 -19.70 -21.36 3.58
C LYS A 11 -18.69 -20.23 3.68
N LEU A 12 -17.40 -20.52 3.85
CA LEU A 12 -16.31 -19.53 3.85
C LEU A 12 -15.97 -19.07 2.42
N LEU A 13 -16.34 -19.85 1.40
CA LEU A 13 -16.28 -19.44 0.00
C LEU A 13 -17.40 -18.48 -0.40
N ASN A 14 -18.35 -18.18 0.49
CA ASN A 14 -19.36 -17.16 0.23
C ASN A 14 -18.68 -15.78 0.02
N PRO A 15 -19.22 -14.97 -0.89
CA PRO A 15 -18.65 -13.66 -1.23
C PRO A 15 -18.66 -12.69 -0.04
N ILE A 16 -19.62 -12.81 0.87
CA ILE A 16 -19.76 -11.93 2.03
C ILE A 16 -18.61 -12.10 3.05
N PRO A 17 -18.31 -13.31 3.58
CA PRO A 17 -17.14 -13.54 4.43
C PRO A 17 -15.81 -13.10 3.78
N GLN A 18 -15.62 -13.39 2.50
CA GLN A 18 -14.39 -12.99 1.78
C GLN A 18 -14.24 -11.48 1.70
N TYR A 19 -15.34 -10.76 1.49
CA TYR A 19 -15.34 -9.31 1.43
C TYR A 19 -15.00 -8.69 2.79
N VAL A 20 -15.76 -9.07 3.82
CA VAL A 20 -15.67 -8.47 5.15
C VAL A 20 -14.38 -8.86 5.87
N LEU A 21 -13.97 -10.13 5.76
CA LEU A 21 -12.84 -10.66 6.53
C LEU A 21 -11.55 -10.71 5.72
N GLY A 22 -11.63 -10.77 4.39
CA GLY A 22 -10.46 -10.87 3.52
C GLY A 22 -10.08 -9.53 2.89
N CYS A 23 -11.00 -8.97 2.12
CA CYS A 23 -10.74 -7.87 1.18
C CYS A 23 -10.66 -6.50 1.86
N LEU A 24 -11.62 -6.17 2.73
CA LEU A 24 -11.61 -4.89 3.46
C LEU A 24 -10.36 -4.71 4.33
N PRO A 25 -9.91 -5.71 5.12
CA PRO A 25 -8.68 -5.56 5.87
C PRO A 25 -7.45 -5.44 4.96
N ALA A 26 -7.41 -6.12 3.82
CA ALA A 26 -6.31 -5.98 2.86
C ALA A 26 -6.20 -4.55 2.31
N ILE A 27 -7.34 -3.93 1.95
CA ILE A 27 -7.42 -2.52 1.51
C ILE A 27 -7.00 -1.57 2.65
N ALA A 28 -7.41 -1.84 3.89
CA ALA A 28 -6.99 -1.04 5.03
C ALA A 28 -5.48 -1.17 5.33
N ILE A 29 -4.91 -2.37 5.21
CA ILE A 29 -3.49 -2.64 5.48
C ILE A 29 -2.59 -1.95 4.45
N ILE A 30 -2.92 -2.03 3.15
CA ILE A 30 -2.12 -1.37 2.10
C ILE A 30 -2.10 0.16 2.28
N GLY A 31 -3.19 0.70 2.84
CA GLY A 31 -3.42 2.11 3.09
C GLY A 31 -3.17 2.56 4.53
N ILE A 32 -2.44 1.78 5.34
CA ILE A 32 -2.23 2.17 6.73
C ILE A 32 -1.28 3.38 6.80
N SER A 33 -1.68 4.40 7.58
CA SER A 33 -0.86 5.59 7.82
C SER A 33 -0.84 5.97 9.31
N PRO A 34 0.26 6.62 9.75
CA PRO A 34 0.41 7.08 11.12
C PRO A 34 -0.26 8.43 11.40
N LYS A 35 -1.01 8.99 10.43
CA LYS A 35 -1.68 10.29 10.56
C LYS A 35 -2.61 10.32 11.77
N GLY A 36 -2.76 11.48 12.41
CA GLY A 36 -3.54 11.59 13.65
C GLY A 36 -5.05 11.45 13.43
N LYS A 37 -5.58 12.03 12.35
CA LYS A 37 -7.03 12.11 12.12
C LYS A 37 -7.55 10.96 11.26
N PHE A 38 -8.76 10.49 11.57
CA PHE A 38 -9.42 9.44 10.80
C PHE A 38 -9.58 9.81 9.32
N ALA A 39 -9.99 11.05 9.02
CA ALA A 39 -10.15 11.51 7.64
C ALA A 39 -8.84 11.45 6.85
N GLU A 40 -7.72 11.87 7.44
CA GLU A 40 -6.39 11.80 6.81
C GLU A 40 -5.97 10.35 6.55
N LYS A 41 -6.24 9.44 7.50
CA LYS A 41 -6.01 8.00 7.31
C LYS A 41 -6.85 7.43 6.18
N LEU A 42 -8.14 7.74 6.15
CA LEU A 42 -9.07 7.25 5.13
C LEU A 42 -8.67 7.78 3.74
N THR A 43 -8.30 9.05 3.62
CA THR A 43 -7.81 9.64 2.37
C THR A 43 -6.55 8.92 1.88
N TRP A 44 -5.65 8.52 2.79
CA TRP A 44 -4.48 7.72 2.45
C TRP A 44 -4.84 6.29 2.01
N VAL A 45 -5.83 5.65 2.65
CA VAL A 45 -6.37 4.37 2.18
C VAL A 45 -6.91 4.48 0.77
N LEU A 46 -7.72 5.51 0.50
CA LEU A 46 -8.25 5.77 -0.83
C LEU A 46 -7.11 6.05 -1.82
N ARG A 47 -6.07 6.80 -1.44
CA ARG A 47 -4.89 7.02 -2.30
C ARG A 47 -4.22 5.71 -2.69
N CYS A 48 -3.92 4.85 -1.72
CA CYS A 48 -3.28 3.56 -1.96
C CYS A 48 -4.17 2.62 -2.76
N PHE A 49 -5.48 2.66 -2.55
CA PHE A 49 -6.43 1.90 -3.33
C PHE A 49 -6.58 2.44 -4.76
N GLY A 50 -6.48 3.75 -4.96
CA GLY A 50 -6.47 4.39 -6.29
C GLY A 50 -5.16 4.21 -7.06
N CYS A 51 -4.06 3.97 -6.35
CA CYS A 51 -2.72 3.82 -6.92
C CYS A 51 -1.93 2.71 -6.20
N PRO A 52 -1.99 1.45 -6.68
CA PRO A 52 -1.29 0.31 -6.10
C PRO A 52 0.20 0.55 -5.82
N PHE A 53 0.88 1.26 -6.74
CA PHE A 53 2.30 1.60 -6.58
C PHE A 53 2.60 2.32 -5.26
N THR A 54 1.75 3.24 -4.80
CA THR A 54 2.00 4.03 -3.58
C THR A 54 2.10 3.10 -2.35
N GLY A 55 1.11 2.21 -2.18
CA GLY A 55 1.10 1.30 -1.04
C GLY A 55 2.14 0.19 -1.14
N LEU A 56 2.38 -0.33 -2.34
CA LEU A 56 3.41 -1.35 -2.58
C LEU A 56 4.82 -0.80 -2.45
N LEU A 57 5.06 0.47 -2.78
CA LEU A 57 6.36 1.11 -2.56
C LEU A 57 6.73 1.08 -1.08
N TYR A 58 5.82 1.49 -0.19
CA TYR A 58 6.04 1.39 1.26
C TYR A 58 6.27 -0.05 1.72
N SER A 59 5.44 -0.96 1.25
CA SER A 59 5.48 -2.35 1.71
C SER A 59 6.73 -3.09 1.24
N CYS A 60 7.12 -2.94 -0.01
CA CYS A 60 8.21 -3.71 -0.61
C CYS A 60 9.58 -3.01 -0.50
N ASN A 61 9.65 -1.68 -0.45
CA ASN A 61 10.94 -0.97 -0.46
C ASN A 61 11.43 -0.53 0.92
N VAL A 62 10.52 -0.35 1.89
CA VAL A 62 10.89 0.00 3.26
C VAL A 62 11.14 -1.29 4.05
N GLY A 63 12.28 -1.38 4.73
CA GLY A 63 12.66 -2.55 5.53
C GLY A 63 11.76 -2.77 6.75
N LYS A 64 12.15 -3.73 7.60
CA LYS A 64 11.51 -3.99 8.90
C LYS A 64 12.06 -3.10 10.03
N ASP A 65 13.15 -2.40 9.76
CA ASP A 65 13.83 -1.51 10.69
C ASP A 65 12.96 -0.29 11.02
N GLU A 66 12.83 -0.02 12.32
CA GLU A 66 12.04 1.07 12.90
C GLU A 66 12.44 2.43 12.33
N VAL A 67 13.75 2.64 12.14
CA VAL A 67 14.31 3.88 11.60
C VAL A 67 13.81 4.10 10.17
N LYS A 68 13.90 3.06 9.33
CA LYS A 68 13.46 3.13 7.92
C LYS A 68 11.95 3.31 7.81
N LEU A 69 11.18 2.68 8.70
CA LEU A 69 9.72 2.81 8.76
C LEU A 69 9.32 4.25 9.10
N CYS A 70 9.92 4.87 10.12
CA CYS A 70 9.63 6.25 10.50
C CYS A 70 10.09 7.27 9.44
N ILE A 71 11.31 7.12 8.92
CA ILE A 71 11.88 8.02 7.91
C ILE A 71 11.06 8.05 6.62
N TYR A 72 10.43 6.94 6.26
CA TYR A 72 9.51 6.94 5.12
C TYR A 72 8.44 8.01 5.27
N TRP A 73 7.93 8.32 6.46
CA TRP A 73 6.84 9.26 6.62
C TRP A 73 7.26 10.73 6.67
N LEU A 74 8.56 11.02 6.73
CA LEU A 74 9.07 12.38 6.84
C LEU A 74 9.25 13.04 5.46
N SER A 75 9.09 14.36 5.46
CA SER A 75 9.41 15.24 4.33
C SER A 75 10.92 15.51 4.19
N SER A 76 11.36 15.92 3.00
CA SER A 76 12.76 16.19 2.67
C SER A 76 13.43 17.23 3.59
N LYS A 77 12.63 18.12 4.19
CA LYS A 77 13.06 19.20 5.10
C LYS A 77 13.74 18.74 6.40
N TYR A 78 13.70 17.45 6.71
CA TYR A 78 14.32 16.84 7.88
C TYR A 78 15.64 16.12 7.56
N PHE A 79 16.05 16.08 6.29
CA PHE A 79 17.24 15.32 5.87
C PHE A 79 18.34 16.21 5.32
N GLN A 80 19.58 15.93 5.73
CA GLN A 80 20.79 16.58 5.24
C GLN A 80 21.79 15.53 4.78
N THR A 81 22.73 15.91 3.93
CA THR A 81 23.84 15.07 3.48
C THR A 81 25.14 15.86 3.60
N GLU A 82 26.25 15.17 3.80
CA GLU A 82 27.58 15.78 3.71
C GLU A 82 27.84 16.23 2.26
N GLU A 83 28.45 17.39 2.07
CA GLU A 83 28.85 17.86 0.74
C GLU A 83 30.05 17.06 0.21
N GLU A 84 29.84 16.36 -0.91
CA GLU A 84 30.94 15.83 -1.72
C GLU A 84 31.53 16.96 -2.58
N ASN A 85 32.40 17.79 -2.02
CA ASN A 85 33.28 18.65 -2.81
C ASN A 85 34.73 18.54 -2.31
N GLY A 86 35.64 18.26 -3.25
CA GLY A 86 37.06 17.99 -3.02
C GLY A 86 37.90 19.19 -2.57
N GLN A 87 37.35 20.12 -1.81
CA GLN A 87 38.05 21.23 -1.17
C GLN A 87 37.43 21.55 0.20
N GLY A 88 37.99 20.92 1.24
CA GLY A 88 38.38 21.60 2.48
C GLY A 88 37.33 22.01 3.51
N GLU A 89 36.04 22.16 3.20
CA GLU A 89 35.04 22.52 4.22
C GLU A 89 33.86 21.55 4.21
N GLY A 90 33.84 20.66 5.22
CA GLY A 90 32.77 19.68 5.44
C GLY A 90 31.47 20.35 5.86
N GLY A 91 30.72 20.84 4.90
CA GLY A 91 29.38 21.40 5.09
C GLY A 91 28.28 20.34 5.04
N LEU A 92 27.18 20.58 5.78
CA LEU A 92 25.94 19.83 5.65
C LEU A 92 25.00 20.54 4.67
N LYS A 93 24.53 19.81 3.66
CA LYS A 93 23.60 20.30 2.65
C LYS A 93 22.22 19.70 2.83
N GLN A 94 21.19 20.56 2.81
CA GLN A 94 19.80 20.14 2.87
C GLN A 94 19.42 19.32 1.62
N LEU A 95 18.74 18.19 1.82
CA LEU A 95 18.16 17.41 0.73
C LEU A 95 16.85 18.04 0.27
N TYR A 96 16.71 18.20 -1.05
CA TYR A 96 15.46 18.66 -1.69
C TYR A 96 14.50 17.52 -2.03
N HIS A 97 14.85 16.28 -1.69
CA HIS A 97 14.08 15.09 -2.03
C HIS A 97 14.15 14.05 -0.91
N ARG A 98 13.17 13.15 -0.88
CA ARG A 98 13.10 12.08 0.12
C ARG A 98 14.12 10.98 -0.20
N PRO A 99 14.90 10.52 0.79
CA PRO A 99 15.91 9.49 0.59
C PRO A 99 15.31 8.07 0.57
N VAL A 100 14.33 7.82 -0.30
CA VAL A 100 13.54 6.58 -0.35
C VAL A 100 13.54 6.00 -1.77
N GLY A 101 13.52 4.66 -1.88
CA GLY A 101 13.42 3.97 -3.16
C GLY A 101 14.66 4.20 -4.03
N VAL A 102 14.48 4.84 -5.19
CA VAL A 102 15.57 5.09 -6.15
C VAL A 102 16.64 6.01 -5.57
N TYR A 103 16.23 6.90 -4.66
CA TYR A 103 17.11 7.84 -3.95
C TYR A 103 17.47 7.36 -2.54
N ALA A 104 17.38 6.06 -2.27
CA ALA A 104 17.66 5.52 -0.94
C ALA A 104 19.04 5.95 -0.42
N MET A 105 19.06 6.45 0.82
CA MET A 105 20.27 6.74 1.59
C MET A 105 20.17 6.05 2.96
N SER A 106 21.27 5.93 3.69
CA SER A 106 21.31 5.38 5.05
C SER A 106 21.45 6.50 6.08
N VAL A 107 20.87 6.32 7.26
CA VAL A 107 21.08 7.27 8.37
C VAL A 107 22.50 7.13 8.90
N SER A 108 23.14 8.25 9.21
CA SER A 108 24.40 8.24 9.96
C SER A 108 24.15 7.90 11.42
N GLU A 109 24.73 6.81 11.93
CA GLU A 109 24.66 6.47 13.35
C GLU A 109 25.68 7.29 14.18
N ASP A 110 26.67 7.88 13.54
CA ASP A 110 27.77 8.64 14.18
C ASP A 110 27.40 10.10 14.50
N GLN A 111 26.14 10.50 14.28
CA GLN A 111 25.70 11.87 14.55
C GLN A 111 25.46 12.10 16.04
N ASP A 112 25.90 13.24 16.58
CA ASP A 112 25.81 13.56 18.01
C ASP A 112 24.38 13.48 18.57
N ASN A 113 23.38 13.78 17.74
CA ASN A 113 21.96 13.76 18.09
C ASN A 113 21.26 12.42 17.77
N TYR A 114 22.01 11.35 17.46
CA TYR A 114 21.42 10.06 17.05
C TYR A 114 20.51 9.46 18.11
N ASN A 115 20.89 9.57 19.39
CA ASN A 115 20.10 9.06 20.50
C ASN A 115 18.75 9.79 20.63
N ASP A 116 18.72 11.10 20.42
CA ASP A 116 17.49 11.89 20.43
C ASP A 116 16.58 11.49 19.26
N ILE A 117 17.15 11.30 18.06
CA ILE A 117 16.42 10.81 16.89
C ILE A 117 15.82 9.43 17.18
N LYS A 118 16.60 8.53 17.80
CA LYS A 118 16.15 7.19 18.18
C LYS A 118 15.03 7.22 19.20
N ASP A 119 15.07 8.12 20.18
CA ASP A 119 13.99 8.32 21.15
C ASP A 119 12.71 8.82 20.47
N ILE A 120 12.81 9.79 19.55
CA ILE A 120 11.66 10.23 18.75
C ILE A 120 11.08 9.06 17.94
N ILE A 121 11.94 8.25 17.30
CA ILE A 121 11.52 7.08 16.50
C ILE A 121 10.80 6.04 17.39
N ASN A 122 11.37 5.70 18.55
CA ASN A 122 10.77 4.75 19.50
C ASN A 122 9.40 5.22 20.01
N ARG A 123 9.17 6.53 20.10
CA ARG A 123 7.85 7.09 20.44
C ARG A 123 6.84 6.99 19.30
N CYS A 124 7.31 6.94 18.05
CA CYS A 124 6.49 6.80 16.86
C CYS A 124 6.14 5.34 16.55
N THR A 125 7.00 4.40 16.96
CA THR A 125 6.85 2.97 16.67
C THR A 125 6.16 2.19 17.79
N ALA A 126 5.48 1.12 17.40
CA ALA A 126 4.94 0.14 18.33
C ALA A 126 5.00 -1.27 17.72
N ARG A 127 5.01 -2.29 18.58
CA ARG A 127 4.95 -3.68 18.12
C ARG A 127 3.55 -4.01 17.59
N THR A 128 3.50 -4.74 16.48
CA THR A 128 2.26 -5.27 15.91
C THR A 128 1.55 -6.15 16.92
N SER A 129 0.26 -5.89 17.16
CA SER A 129 -0.57 -6.70 18.05
C SER A 129 -0.86 -8.09 17.45
N VAL A 130 -1.19 -9.06 18.30
CA VAL A 130 -1.59 -10.41 17.86
C VAL A 130 -2.84 -10.34 16.97
N LEU A 131 -3.80 -9.48 17.31
CA LEU A 131 -5.04 -9.30 16.55
C LEU A 131 -4.79 -8.81 15.13
N GLU A 132 -3.90 -7.84 14.95
CA GLU A 132 -3.53 -7.32 13.63
C GLU A 132 -2.83 -8.38 12.77
N ARG A 133 -1.98 -9.21 13.39
CA ARG A 133 -1.34 -10.33 12.68
C ARG A 133 -2.38 -11.37 12.24
N LEU A 134 -3.31 -11.73 13.13
CA LEU A 134 -4.40 -12.67 12.81
C LEU A 134 -5.29 -12.13 11.70
N SER A 135 -5.69 -10.86 11.76
CA SER A 135 -6.47 -10.22 10.69
C SER A 135 -5.73 -10.27 9.35
N SER A 136 -4.41 -10.01 9.36
CA SER A 136 -3.58 -10.09 8.14
C SER A 136 -3.50 -11.52 7.61
N LEU A 137 -3.36 -12.53 8.47
CA LEU A 137 -3.34 -13.94 8.09
C LEU A 137 -4.68 -14.40 7.49
N VAL A 138 -5.80 -13.91 8.03
CA VAL A 138 -7.14 -14.17 7.49
C VAL A 138 -7.26 -13.57 6.09
N SER A 139 -6.79 -12.35 5.85
CA SER A 139 -6.72 -11.76 4.51
C SER A 139 -5.87 -12.58 3.54
N ILE A 140 -4.68 -13.03 3.97
CA ILE A 140 -3.81 -13.90 3.15
C ILE A 140 -4.55 -15.19 2.77
N TYR A 141 -5.20 -15.83 3.74
CA TYR A 141 -5.96 -17.06 3.51
C TYR A 141 -7.05 -16.85 2.44
N TYR A 142 -7.88 -15.83 2.58
CA TYR A 142 -8.96 -15.57 1.61
C TYR A 142 -8.44 -15.22 0.22
N ILE A 143 -7.36 -14.44 0.13
CA ILE A 143 -6.75 -14.12 -1.16
C ILE A 143 -6.19 -15.39 -1.82
N ILE A 144 -5.43 -16.23 -1.09
CA ILE A 144 -4.84 -17.46 -1.63
C ILE A 144 -5.94 -18.44 -2.07
N VAL A 145 -6.95 -18.66 -1.23
CA VAL A 145 -8.08 -19.53 -1.58
C VAL A 145 -8.80 -19.00 -2.81
N GLY A 146 -9.03 -17.69 -2.90
CA GLY A 146 -9.62 -17.06 -4.07
C GLY A 146 -8.79 -17.23 -5.35
N VAL A 147 -7.46 -17.19 -5.27
CA VAL A 147 -6.55 -17.41 -6.41
C VAL A 147 -6.53 -18.87 -6.85
N ILE A 148 -6.31 -19.82 -5.92
CA ILE A 148 -6.24 -21.27 -6.22
C ILE A 148 -7.52 -21.71 -6.91
N ALA A 149 -8.63 -21.27 -6.36
CA ALA A 149 -9.89 -21.75 -6.79
C ALA A 149 -10.24 -21.10 -8.17
N ALA A 150 -9.70 -19.90 -8.49
CA ALA A 150 -9.87 -19.25 -9.80
C ALA A 150 -9.18 -20.06 -10.89
N ILE A 151 -7.94 -20.47 -10.61
CA ILE A 151 -7.17 -21.35 -11.48
C ILE A 151 -7.93 -22.66 -11.69
N SER A 152 -8.44 -23.29 -10.62
CA SER A 152 -9.17 -24.55 -10.69
C SER A 152 -10.42 -24.50 -11.57
N ARG A 153 -11.13 -23.36 -11.62
CA ARG A 153 -12.32 -23.23 -12.48
C ARG A 153 -11.99 -22.86 -13.93
N THR A 154 -10.86 -22.21 -14.17
CA THR A 154 -10.37 -22.04 -15.55
C THR A 154 -9.85 -23.33 -16.17
N THR A 155 -9.44 -24.32 -15.37
CA THR A 155 -8.85 -25.58 -15.85
C THR A 155 -9.74 -26.82 -15.64
N GLY A 156 -10.91 -26.69 -14.99
CA GLY A 156 -11.71 -27.81 -14.49
C GLY A 156 -13.23 -27.72 -14.76
N GLN A 157 -14.04 -28.21 -13.81
CA GLN A 157 -15.50 -28.35 -13.92
C GLN A 157 -16.22 -27.01 -14.10
N PHE A 158 -17.04 -26.94 -15.16
CA PHE A 158 -18.01 -25.86 -15.38
C PHE A 158 -19.00 -25.82 -14.20
N SER A 159 -18.93 -24.77 -13.38
CA SER A 159 -19.90 -24.49 -12.31
C SER A 159 -20.44 -23.08 -12.47
N CYS A 160 -21.76 -22.95 -12.39
CA CYS A 160 -22.51 -21.71 -12.55
C CYS A 160 -22.54 -20.83 -11.28
N GLU A 161 -21.93 -21.27 -10.19
CA GLU A 161 -21.84 -20.47 -8.98
C GLU A 161 -20.87 -19.30 -9.17
N ASP A 162 -21.22 -18.12 -8.64
CA ASP A 162 -20.36 -16.95 -8.80
C ASP A 162 -19.04 -17.06 -8.01
N TRP A 163 -17.99 -16.44 -8.54
CA TRP A 163 -16.61 -16.65 -8.11
C TRP A 163 -16.09 -15.51 -7.20
N PRO A 164 -15.11 -15.75 -6.30
CA PRO A 164 -14.39 -14.72 -5.56
C PRO A 164 -13.45 -13.83 -6.41
N TYR A 165 -13.94 -13.16 -7.45
CA TYR A 165 -13.13 -12.25 -8.30
C TYR A 165 -12.51 -11.11 -7.52
N ILE A 166 -13.16 -10.67 -6.44
CA ILE A 166 -12.66 -9.59 -5.59
C ILE A 166 -11.34 -9.99 -4.92
N SER A 167 -11.24 -11.23 -4.43
CA SER A 167 -10.02 -11.73 -3.79
C SER A 167 -8.85 -11.79 -4.78
N LEU A 168 -9.12 -12.23 -6.01
CA LEU A 168 -8.16 -12.23 -7.10
C LEU A 168 -7.79 -10.80 -7.53
N LEU A 169 -8.77 -9.91 -7.66
CA LEU A 169 -8.57 -8.50 -8.01
C LEU A 169 -7.68 -7.77 -7.01
N LEU A 170 -7.77 -8.14 -5.72
CA LEU A 170 -6.97 -7.57 -4.63
C LEU A 170 -5.70 -8.36 -4.33
N SER A 171 -5.40 -9.43 -5.07
CA SER A 171 -4.23 -10.29 -4.79
C SER A 171 -2.88 -9.56 -4.93
N TRP A 172 -2.84 -8.43 -5.64
CA TRP A 172 -1.66 -7.55 -5.66
C TRP A 172 -1.31 -6.98 -4.28
N THR A 173 -2.23 -6.99 -3.31
CA THR A 173 -2.00 -6.52 -1.93
C THR A 173 -1.23 -7.52 -1.07
N ILE A 174 -1.02 -8.77 -1.54
CA ILE A 174 -0.32 -9.83 -0.79
C ILE A 174 1.01 -9.35 -0.17
N PRO A 175 1.92 -8.63 -0.87
CA PRO A 175 3.17 -8.19 -0.26
C PRO A 175 2.97 -7.32 0.97
N ALA A 176 1.95 -6.45 0.98
CA ALA A 176 1.65 -5.58 2.10
C ALA A 176 1.07 -6.36 3.28
N VAL A 177 0.10 -7.25 3.02
CA VAL A 177 -0.52 -8.08 4.05
C VAL A 177 0.48 -9.08 4.64
N PHE A 178 1.35 -9.66 3.80
CA PHE A 178 2.43 -10.53 4.23
C PHE A 178 3.45 -9.77 5.10
N LYS A 179 3.91 -8.59 4.64
CA LYS A 179 4.75 -7.74 5.49
C LYS A 179 4.06 -7.42 6.81
N ARG A 180 2.76 -7.14 6.83
CA ARG A 180 2.03 -6.85 8.06
C ARG A 180 1.95 -8.04 9.01
N ALA A 181 1.67 -9.24 8.49
CA ALA A 181 1.58 -10.46 9.29
C ALA A 181 2.92 -10.82 9.95
N PHE A 182 4.03 -10.61 9.24
CA PHE A 182 5.38 -11.04 9.66
C PHE A 182 6.32 -9.89 10.06
N SER A 183 5.84 -8.65 10.09
CA SER A 183 6.59 -7.51 10.62
C SER A 183 6.32 -7.35 12.11
N GLY A 184 7.39 -7.16 12.87
CA GLY A 184 7.33 -6.97 14.31
C GLY A 184 6.87 -5.57 14.72
N THR A 185 7.12 -4.56 13.88
CA THR A 185 7.01 -3.15 14.25
C THR A 185 6.21 -2.36 13.21
N LEU A 186 5.49 -1.36 13.70
CA LEU A 186 4.60 -0.45 12.99
C LEU A 186 4.85 0.99 13.42
N VAL A 187 4.54 1.95 12.54
CA VAL A 187 4.49 3.37 12.91
C VAL A 187 3.04 3.71 13.29
N VAL A 188 2.83 4.15 14.53
CA VAL A 188 1.51 4.41 15.11
C VAL A 188 1.24 5.90 15.28
N LYS A 189 2.28 6.69 15.56
CA LYS A 189 2.18 8.15 15.64
C LYS A 189 2.85 8.82 14.45
N ASP A 190 2.30 9.96 14.03
CA ASP A 190 2.79 10.71 12.87
C ASP A 190 4.21 11.26 13.13
N PRO A 191 5.24 10.77 12.42
CA PRO A 191 6.60 11.27 12.59
C PRO A 191 6.72 12.76 12.26
N ASP A 192 5.95 13.31 11.31
CA ASP A 192 6.02 14.74 10.99
C ASP A 192 5.63 15.63 12.18
N VAL A 193 4.76 15.13 13.07
CA VAL A 193 4.33 15.84 14.29
C VAL A 193 5.34 15.66 15.42
N GLU A 194 5.87 14.45 15.60
CA GLU A 194 6.83 14.17 16.67
C GLU A 194 8.20 14.82 16.42
N PHE A 195 8.61 14.94 15.14
CA PHE A 195 9.80 15.68 14.69
C PHE A 195 9.57 17.18 14.53
N ALA A 196 8.35 17.69 14.76
CA ALA A 196 8.07 19.11 14.66
C ALA A 196 8.94 19.90 15.66
N PRO A 197 9.36 21.14 15.32
CA PRO A 197 10.26 21.92 16.16
C PRO A 197 9.67 22.11 17.55
N ARG A 198 10.41 21.70 18.59
CA ARG A 198 9.99 21.87 19.98
C ARG A 198 10.61 23.15 20.52
N LYS A 199 9.76 23.96 21.17
CA LYS A 199 10.23 25.09 21.98
C LYS A 199 10.75 24.54 23.30
N ILE A 200 12.05 24.56 23.50
CA ILE A 200 12.65 24.22 24.79
C ILE A 200 12.72 25.52 25.58
N LYS A 201 11.91 25.64 26.64
CA LYS A 201 12.09 26.70 27.64
C LYS A 201 13.31 26.32 28.48
N LYS A 202 14.39 27.10 28.38
CA LYS A 202 15.47 27.02 29.37
C LYS A 202 14.96 27.48 30.73
N SER A 203 15.50 26.90 31.80
CA SER A 203 15.29 27.36 33.17
C SER A 203 15.66 28.84 33.28
N GLU A 204 14.91 29.62 34.08
CA GLU A 204 15.05 31.07 34.27
C GLU A 204 16.47 31.52 34.66
N SER A 205 17.31 30.59 35.10
CA SER A 205 18.69 30.78 35.53
C SER A 205 19.73 31.01 34.41
N GLU A 206 19.42 30.80 33.12
CA GLU A 206 20.41 30.91 32.02
C GLU A 206 20.19 32.05 31.00
N GLY A 207 19.30 33.01 31.27
CA GLY A 207 19.03 34.10 30.32
C GLY A 207 18.19 33.61 29.14
N GLY A 208 16.87 33.70 29.27
CA GLY A 208 15.91 33.06 28.39
C GLY A 208 15.89 33.60 26.96
N ASN A 209 16.54 32.88 26.04
CA ASN A 209 16.17 32.85 24.64
C ASN A 209 15.52 31.48 24.34
N GLU A 210 14.32 31.50 23.73
CA GLU A 210 13.68 30.26 23.24
C GLU A 210 14.55 29.64 22.14
N ILE A 211 15.17 28.50 22.42
CA ILE A 211 15.89 27.73 21.40
C ILE A 211 14.88 26.80 20.74
N VAL A 212 14.64 27.02 19.45
CA VAL A 212 13.82 26.12 18.63
C VAL A 212 14.70 24.94 18.22
N HIS A 213 14.54 23.79 18.89
CA HIS A 213 15.26 22.58 18.50
C HIS A 213 14.54 21.93 17.33
N LYS A 214 15.19 21.92 16.16
CA LYS A 214 14.71 21.23 14.96
C LYS A 214 15.58 19.98 14.73
N PRO A 215 15.07 18.76 14.98
CA PRO A 215 15.84 17.55 14.70
C PRO A 215 16.12 17.45 13.19
N GLN A 216 17.40 17.30 12.83
CA GLN A 216 17.86 17.07 11.47
C GLN A 216 18.55 15.70 11.44
N ILE A 217 18.31 14.95 10.37
CA ILE A 217 18.82 13.60 10.18
C ILE A 217 19.89 13.64 9.10
N ILE A 218 21.11 13.29 9.46
CA ILE A 218 22.22 13.19 8.51
C ILE A 218 22.12 11.85 7.76
N MET A 219 22.10 11.95 6.43
CA MET A 219 22.03 10.83 5.51
C MET A 219 23.39 10.64 4.83
N LYS A 220 23.82 9.37 4.74
CA LYS A 220 25.03 8.94 4.04
C LYS A 220 24.66 8.18 2.76
N PRO A 221 25.45 8.31 1.68
CA PRO A 221 25.22 7.56 0.46
C PRO A 221 25.36 6.04 0.74
N VAL A 222 24.46 5.26 0.18
CA VAL A 222 24.54 3.79 0.24
C VAL A 222 25.49 3.27 -0.85
N SER A 223 26.06 2.08 -0.63
CA SER A 223 26.93 1.42 -1.60
C SER A 223 26.26 1.26 -2.97
N GLY A 224 27.08 1.26 -4.04
CA GLY A 224 26.58 1.17 -5.42
C GLY A 224 25.69 -0.06 -5.67
N SER A 225 26.06 -1.22 -5.13
CA SER A 225 25.25 -2.44 -5.22
C SER A 225 23.87 -2.28 -4.54
N HIS A 226 23.82 -1.66 -3.36
CA HIS A 226 22.55 -1.43 -2.66
C HIS A 226 21.64 -0.46 -3.42
N LYS A 227 22.22 0.59 -4.02
CA LYS A 227 21.50 1.54 -4.87
C LYS A 227 20.88 0.86 -6.09
N ILE A 228 21.64 -0.01 -6.75
CA ILE A 228 21.17 -0.80 -7.89
C ILE A 228 20.02 -1.73 -7.47
N GLN A 229 20.17 -2.45 -6.35
CA GLN A 229 19.12 -3.31 -5.82
C GLN A 229 17.83 -2.53 -5.51
N LYS A 230 17.94 -1.34 -4.91
CA LYS A 230 16.79 -0.48 -4.63
C LYS A 230 16.12 0.02 -5.90
N PHE A 231 16.89 0.43 -6.89
CA PHE A 231 16.36 0.79 -8.21
C PHE A 231 15.56 -0.37 -8.83
N PHE A 232 16.13 -1.57 -8.88
CA PHE A 232 15.45 -2.75 -9.39
C PHE A 232 14.18 -3.10 -8.60
N THR A 233 14.21 -2.95 -7.27
CA THR A 233 13.05 -3.22 -6.42
C THR A 233 11.91 -2.23 -6.71
N VAL A 234 12.22 -0.94 -6.87
CA VAL A 234 11.21 0.07 -7.24
C VAL A 234 10.65 -0.20 -8.64
N LEU A 235 11.51 -0.53 -9.61
CA LEU A 235 11.08 -0.87 -10.97
C LEU A 235 10.17 -2.10 -10.99
N LEU A 236 10.52 -3.15 -10.25
CA LEU A 236 9.69 -4.35 -10.11
C LEU A 236 8.35 -4.03 -9.47
N VAL A 237 8.33 -3.19 -8.43
CA VAL A 237 7.08 -2.74 -7.80
C VAL A 237 6.22 -1.96 -8.78
N ALA A 238 6.80 -1.07 -9.60
CA ALA A 238 6.07 -0.38 -10.66
C ALA A 238 5.48 -1.36 -11.67
N PHE A 239 6.27 -2.31 -12.16
CA PHE A 239 5.81 -3.33 -13.10
C PHE A 239 4.68 -4.19 -12.55
N ILE A 240 4.80 -4.69 -11.31
CA ILE A 240 3.75 -5.46 -10.65
C ILE A 240 2.48 -4.61 -10.48
N SER A 241 2.62 -3.37 -10.01
CA SER A 241 1.48 -2.46 -9.80
C SER A 241 0.72 -2.14 -11.10
N ILE A 242 1.43 -2.11 -12.22
CA ILE A 242 0.86 -1.83 -13.55
C ILE A 242 0.23 -3.07 -14.17
N SER A 243 0.93 -4.21 -14.14
CA SER A 243 0.59 -5.37 -14.97
C SER A 243 -0.18 -6.45 -14.22
N TYR A 244 0.08 -6.65 -12.93
CA TYR A 244 -0.46 -7.79 -12.19
C TYR A 244 -2.00 -7.79 -12.08
N PRO A 245 -2.69 -6.65 -11.85
CA PRO A 245 -4.14 -6.66 -11.78
C PRO A 245 -4.84 -7.22 -13.03
N TRP A 246 -4.23 -7.07 -14.21
CA TRP A 246 -4.77 -7.55 -15.49
C TRP A 246 -4.93 -9.07 -15.57
N ILE A 247 -4.20 -9.84 -14.77
CA ILE A 247 -4.39 -11.29 -14.65
C ILE A 247 -5.85 -11.60 -14.31
N THR A 248 -6.48 -10.77 -13.47
CA THR A 248 -7.89 -10.90 -13.10
C THR A 248 -8.83 -10.73 -14.28
N VAL A 249 -8.51 -9.81 -15.20
CA VAL A 249 -9.30 -9.57 -16.42
C VAL A 249 -9.20 -10.76 -17.36
N PHE A 250 -8.00 -11.28 -17.58
CA PHE A 250 -7.79 -12.46 -18.41
C PHE A 250 -8.51 -13.69 -17.85
N LEU A 251 -8.38 -13.96 -16.55
CA LEU A 251 -9.07 -15.08 -15.91
C LEU A 251 -10.59 -14.91 -15.95
N ALA A 252 -11.11 -13.70 -15.71
CA ALA A 252 -12.54 -13.43 -15.83
C ALA A 252 -13.05 -13.62 -17.26
N PHE A 253 -12.27 -13.28 -18.27
CA PHE A 253 -12.67 -13.49 -19.67
C PHE A 253 -12.89 -14.97 -20.03
N TYR A 254 -12.06 -15.87 -19.49
CA TYR A 254 -12.10 -17.29 -19.80
C TYR A 254 -12.95 -18.14 -18.82
N THR A 255 -13.57 -17.54 -17.80
CA THR A 255 -14.40 -18.28 -16.86
C THR A 255 -15.88 -18.25 -17.29
N PRO A 256 -16.58 -19.40 -17.37
CA PRO A 256 -18.02 -19.47 -17.68
C PRO A 256 -18.92 -19.06 -16.49
N PRO A 257 -20.23 -18.78 -16.68
CA PRO A 257 -21.06 -18.76 -17.92
C PRO A 257 -21.15 -17.42 -18.70
N VAL A 258 -21.21 -17.50 -20.05
CA VAL A 258 -21.40 -16.50 -21.16
C VAL A 258 -21.57 -14.98 -20.89
N GLY A 259 -22.11 -14.51 -19.76
CA GLY A 259 -22.19 -13.08 -19.40
C GLY A 259 -20.86 -12.39 -19.00
N TYR A 260 -19.73 -13.09 -19.09
CA TYR A 260 -18.42 -12.65 -18.55
C TYR A 260 -17.70 -11.56 -19.34
N TYR A 261 -18.06 -11.26 -20.60
CA TYR A 261 -17.47 -10.12 -21.31
C TYR A 261 -17.76 -8.80 -20.57
N CYS A 262 -18.94 -8.69 -19.96
CA CYS A 262 -19.34 -7.49 -19.22
C CYS A 262 -18.60 -7.38 -17.89
N ARG A 263 -18.29 -8.51 -17.26
CA ARG A 263 -17.45 -8.56 -16.07
C ARG A 263 -15.99 -8.23 -16.37
N SER A 264 -15.41 -8.83 -17.42
CA SER A 264 -14.03 -8.50 -17.83
C SER A 264 -13.93 -7.02 -18.25
N LYS A 265 -14.96 -6.47 -18.91
CA LYS A 265 -15.09 -5.02 -19.16
C LYS A 265 -15.10 -4.21 -17.87
N PHE A 266 -15.91 -4.59 -16.89
CA PHE A 266 -15.97 -3.88 -15.61
C PHE A 266 -14.62 -3.92 -14.88
N LEU A 267 -13.98 -5.09 -14.82
CA LEU A 267 -12.66 -5.27 -14.21
C LEU A 267 -11.56 -4.52 -14.99
N SER A 268 -11.70 -4.37 -16.30
CA SER A 268 -10.75 -3.60 -17.11
C SER A 268 -10.71 -2.13 -16.70
N ILE A 269 -11.82 -1.55 -16.23
CA ILE A 269 -11.86 -0.18 -15.70
C ILE A 269 -10.95 -0.04 -14.48
N PHE A 270 -10.99 -1.00 -13.54
CA PHE A 270 -10.08 -1.02 -12.38
C PHE A 270 -8.63 -1.07 -12.84
N CYS A 271 -8.33 -2.03 -13.72
CA CYS A 271 -6.96 -2.27 -14.16
C CYS A 271 -6.41 -1.08 -14.93
N SER A 272 -7.20 -0.44 -15.80
CA SER A 272 -6.80 0.78 -16.50
C SER A 272 -6.49 1.94 -15.56
N ILE A 273 -7.35 2.21 -14.57
CA ILE A 273 -7.10 3.27 -13.57
C ILE A 273 -5.83 2.96 -12.77
N TRP A 274 -5.69 1.73 -12.29
CA TRP A 274 -4.52 1.30 -11.53
C TRP A 274 -3.22 1.35 -12.32
N SER A 275 -3.20 0.90 -13.57
CA SER A 275 -2.03 0.96 -14.44
C SER A 275 -1.62 2.41 -14.71
N PHE A 276 -2.58 3.26 -15.08
CA PHE A 276 -2.31 4.67 -15.37
C PHE A 276 -1.79 5.40 -14.13
N ASN A 277 -2.47 5.26 -12.99
CA ASN A 277 -2.06 5.91 -11.74
C ASN A 277 -0.72 5.39 -11.23
N SER A 278 -0.46 4.08 -11.32
CA SER A 278 0.83 3.50 -10.93
C SER A 278 1.98 3.98 -11.81
N PHE A 279 1.74 4.13 -13.11
CA PHE A 279 2.71 4.71 -14.04
C PHE A 279 3.00 6.18 -13.70
N LEU A 280 1.96 6.99 -13.47
CA LEU A 280 2.11 8.38 -13.05
C LEU A 280 2.87 8.51 -11.72
N ALA A 281 2.55 7.67 -10.74
CA ALA A 281 3.22 7.67 -9.44
C ALA A 281 4.70 7.25 -9.56
N TYR A 282 5.01 6.29 -10.44
CA TYR A 282 6.39 5.93 -10.73
C TYR A 282 7.17 7.09 -11.36
N ILE A 283 6.59 7.81 -12.32
CA ILE A 283 7.22 9.01 -12.90
C ILE A 283 7.41 10.09 -11.84
N SER A 284 6.41 10.34 -10.99
CA SER A 284 6.50 11.28 -9.87
C SER A 284 7.67 10.93 -8.95
N HIS A 285 7.79 9.66 -8.58
CA HIS A 285 8.88 9.15 -7.76
C HIS A 285 10.26 9.37 -8.40
N LEU A 286 10.39 9.18 -9.73
CA LEU A 286 11.61 9.49 -10.48
C LEU A 286 11.90 10.99 -10.60
N LYS A 287 10.91 11.86 -10.42
CA LYS A 287 11.06 13.32 -10.45
C LYS A 287 11.47 13.93 -9.10
N LYS A 288 11.90 13.10 -8.14
CA LYS A 288 12.39 13.50 -6.81
C LYS A 288 11.31 14.17 -5.95
N GLU A 289 10.51 13.34 -5.28
CA GLU A 289 9.47 13.82 -4.37
C GLU A 289 10.06 14.38 -3.06
N ASP A 290 9.51 15.50 -2.59
CA ASP A 290 9.88 16.17 -1.34
C ASP A 290 8.97 15.74 -0.17
N HIS A 291 7.73 15.35 -0.45
CA HIS A 291 6.73 14.88 0.52
C HIS A 291 6.24 13.47 0.23
N VAL A 292 5.71 12.78 1.25
CA VAL A 292 5.11 11.43 1.13
C VAL A 292 3.88 11.42 0.23
N GLU A 293 3.12 12.51 0.30
CA GLU A 293 1.93 12.72 -0.52
C GLU A 293 2.29 13.19 -1.93
N GLY A 294 3.56 13.49 -2.20
CA GLY A 294 4.01 14.16 -3.43
C GLY A 294 3.33 15.52 -3.61
N HIS A 295 3.07 15.90 -4.85
CA HIS A 295 2.29 17.10 -5.14
C HIS A 295 0.81 16.96 -4.74
N SER A 296 0.22 18.03 -4.22
CA SER A 296 -1.18 18.02 -3.75
C SER A 296 -2.18 17.59 -4.83
N TRP A 297 -1.96 17.96 -6.10
CA TRP A 297 -2.85 17.55 -7.20
C TRP A 297 -2.81 16.04 -7.45
N ILE A 298 -1.63 15.40 -7.33
CA ILE A 298 -1.47 13.94 -7.44
C ILE A 298 -2.20 13.25 -6.29
N HIS A 299 -2.07 13.81 -5.08
CA HIS A 299 -2.77 13.30 -3.92
C HIS A 299 -4.29 13.32 -4.08
N ILE A 300 -4.85 14.46 -4.46
CA ILE A 300 -6.28 14.61 -4.71
C ILE A 300 -6.75 13.66 -5.81
N TRP A 301 -6.01 13.58 -6.92
CA TRP A 301 -6.33 12.70 -8.04
C TRP A 301 -6.37 11.23 -7.64
N PHE A 302 -5.33 10.72 -6.98
CA PHE A 302 -5.28 9.32 -6.56
C PHE A 302 -6.34 8.98 -5.51
N SER A 303 -6.59 9.86 -4.54
CA SER A 303 -7.65 9.65 -3.55
C SER A 303 -9.05 9.67 -4.19
N PHE A 304 -9.29 10.55 -5.16
CA PHE A 304 -10.54 10.57 -5.93
C PHE A 304 -10.73 9.29 -6.75
N CYS A 305 -9.70 8.85 -7.48
CA CYS A 305 -9.73 7.57 -8.18
C CYS A 305 -10.02 6.40 -7.23
N GLY A 306 -9.39 6.37 -6.05
CA GLY A 306 -9.64 5.36 -5.03
C GLY A 306 -11.09 5.35 -4.53
N PHE A 307 -11.69 6.52 -4.35
CA PHE A 307 -13.10 6.65 -3.97
C PHE A 307 -14.03 6.07 -5.05
N ILE A 308 -13.80 6.43 -6.33
CA ILE A 308 -14.56 5.89 -7.46
C ILE A 308 -14.42 4.36 -7.54
N LEU A 309 -13.20 3.84 -7.40
CA LEU A 309 -12.95 2.41 -7.40
C LEU A 309 -13.63 1.70 -6.22
N ALA A 310 -13.75 2.35 -5.06
CA ALA A 310 -14.43 1.76 -3.90
C ALA A 310 -15.94 1.62 -4.16
N ILE A 311 -16.55 2.62 -4.82
CA ILE A 311 -17.94 2.54 -5.30
C ILE A 311 -18.09 1.42 -6.31
N PHE A 312 -17.19 1.33 -7.30
CA PHE A 312 -17.21 0.25 -8.27
C PHE A 312 -17.02 -1.12 -7.62
N LEU A 313 -16.20 -1.22 -6.57
CA LEU A 313 -15.98 -2.49 -5.87
C LEU A 313 -17.24 -2.92 -5.12
N PHE A 314 -17.96 -1.95 -4.55
CA PHE A 314 -19.25 -2.19 -3.91
C PHE A 314 -20.30 -2.65 -4.93
N ILE A 315 -20.39 -1.98 -6.09
CA ILE A 315 -21.28 -2.40 -7.20
C ILE A 315 -20.90 -3.81 -7.69
N LEU A 316 -19.62 -4.11 -7.85
CA LEU A 316 -19.15 -5.44 -8.23
C LEU A 316 -19.59 -6.49 -7.22
N ALA A 317 -19.47 -6.22 -5.92
CA ALA A 317 -19.90 -7.12 -4.87
C ALA A 317 -21.42 -7.37 -4.91
N LEU A 318 -22.23 -6.33 -5.18
CA LEU A 318 -23.68 -6.46 -5.35
C LEU A 318 -24.03 -7.32 -6.58
N PHE A 319 -23.34 -7.11 -7.70
CA PHE A 319 -23.53 -7.90 -8.92
C PHE A 319 -23.04 -9.35 -8.77
N THR A 320 -22.01 -9.60 -7.95
CA THR A 320 -21.58 -10.96 -7.63
C THR A 320 -22.57 -11.68 -6.72
N ASN A 321 -23.29 -10.95 -5.86
CA ASN A 321 -24.31 -11.54 -5.01
C ASN A 321 -25.64 -11.78 -5.75
N ASN A 322 -25.98 -10.94 -6.74
CA ASN A 322 -27.21 -11.03 -7.52
C ASN A 322 -26.86 -11.12 -9.01
N ILE A 323 -26.60 -12.34 -9.49
CA ILE A 323 -26.06 -12.58 -10.84
C ILE A 323 -26.97 -12.02 -11.95
N GLU A 324 -28.30 -12.06 -11.76
CA GLU A 324 -29.29 -11.54 -12.72
C GLU A 324 -29.11 -10.03 -13.01
N TRP A 325 -28.52 -9.28 -12.06
CA TRP A 325 -28.28 -7.85 -12.21
C TRP A 325 -27.26 -7.54 -13.31
N TRP A 326 -26.39 -8.49 -13.66
CA TRP A 326 -25.51 -8.34 -14.81
C TRP A 326 -26.30 -8.13 -16.10
N GLY A 327 -27.35 -8.92 -16.36
CA GLY A 327 -28.19 -8.78 -17.54
C GLY A 327 -29.20 -7.63 -17.46
N MET A 328 -29.63 -7.24 -16.26
CA MET A 328 -30.60 -6.15 -16.05
C MET A 328 -29.99 -4.76 -16.23
N PHE A 329 -28.77 -4.54 -15.74
CA PHE A 329 -28.12 -3.23 -15.76
C PHE A 329 -27.07 -3.08 -16.88
N ASN A 330 -26.81 -4.14 -17.65
CA ASN A 330 -25.89 -4.10 -18.79
C ASN A 330 -26.58 -4.66 -20.05
N ASP A 331 -25.78 -4.88 -21.09
CA ASP A 331 -26.24 -5.47 -22.37
C ASP A 331 -27.00 -6.79 -22.14
N PRO A 332 -28.07 -7.10 -22.88
CA PRO A 332 -28.77 -8.39 -22.82
C PRO A 332 -27.83 -9.60 -23.01
N ASN A 333 -26.72 -9.42 -23.73
CA ASN A 333 -25.66 -10.43 -23.87
C ASN A 333 -24.88 -10.70 -22.56
N CYS A 334 -25.06 -9.86 -21.53
CA CYS A 334 -24.56 -10.07 -20.18
C CYS A 334 -25.50 -10.92 -19.31
N SER A 335 -26.70 -11.29 -19.82
CA SER A 335 -27.58 -12.23 -19.14
C SER A 335 -26.88 -13.59 -19.04
N THR A 336 -26.79 -14.12 -17.82
CA THR A 336 -26.10 -15.39 -17.57
C THR A 336 -26.92 -16.55 -18.08
N THR A 337 -26.62 -17.04 -19.28
CA THR A 337 -27.10 -18.33 -19.75
C THR A 337 -26.11 -19.41 -19.32
N CYS A 338 -26.47 -20.16 -18.29
CA CYS A 338 -25.89 -21.49 -18.10
C CYS A 338 -26.68 -22.46 -18.97
N GLY A 339 -26.06 -22.93 -20.06
CA GLY A 339 -26.57 -24.11 -20.75
C GLY A 339 -26.53 -25.28 -19.76
N ILE A 340 -27.67 -25.96 -19.60
CA ILE A 340 -27.72 -27.29 -18.97
C ILE A 340 -27.00 -28.27 -19.90
#